data_AF-A0A969RJS5-F1
#
_entry.id   AF-A0A969RJS5-F1
#
_cell.length_a   1.000
_cell.length_b   1.000
_cell.length_c   1.000
_cell.angle_alpha   90.00
_cell.angle_beta   90.00
_cell.angle_gamma   90.00
#
_symmetry.space_group_name_H-M   'P 1'
#
loop_
_entity.id
_entity.type
_entity.pdbx_description
1 polymer ?
#
loop_
_entity_poly.entity_id
_entity_poly.type
_entity_poly.pdbx_seq_one_letter_code
_entity_poly.pdbx_strand_id
1 'polypeptide(L)' 'MEAQELKALIKQSVREVLQEEWFKFYEMLIPYISDEEQQEIEQEFGSPSNYDEGDFVDRVS' A
#
# COMPACT_ATOMS: atom_id res chain seq x y z
N MET A 1 -9.79 -0.86 -33.05
CA MET A 1 -9.38 -0.37 -31.72
C MET A 1 -8.81 1.00 -31.95
N GLU A 2 -9.46 2.02 -31.41
CA GLU A 2 -9.01 3.39 -31.58
C GLU A 2 -7.70 3.60 -30.81
N ALA A 3 -6.82 4.49 -31.28
CA ALA A 3 -5.51 4.70 -30.64
C ALA A 3 -5.63 5.10 -29.15
N GLN A 4 -6.74 5.76 -28.78
CA GLN A 4 -7.03 6.11 -27.39
C GLN A 4 -7.43 4.90 -26.53
N GLU A 5 -8.18 3.95 -27.08
CA GLU A 5 -8.55 2.71 -26.38
C GLU A 5 -7.32 1.86 -26.09
N LEU A 6 -6.43 1.72 -27.08
CA LEU A 6 -5.16 1.00 -26.90
C LEU A 6 -4.29 1.66 -25.82
N LYS A 7 -4.20 2.99 -25.82
CA LYS A 7 -3.46 3.75 -24.82
C LYS A 7 -4.05 3.57 -23.41
N ALA A 8 -5.38 3.57 -23.30
CA ALA A 8 -6.06 3.35 -22.02
C ALA A 8 -5.77 1.94 -21.49
N LEU A 9 -5.89 0.93 -22.35
CA LEU A 9 -5.59 -0.46 -22.01
C LEU A 9 -4.13 -0.62 -21.53
N ILE A 10 -3.15 -0.07 -22.28
CA ILE A 10 -1.74 -0.13 -21.88
C ILE A 10 -1.51 0.57 -20.53
N LYS A 11 -2.10 1.75 -20.32
CA LYS A 11 -1.97 2.47 -19.05
C LYS A 11 -2.56 1.69 -17.88
N GLN A 12 -3.68 1.01 -18.09
CA GLN A 12 -4.31 0.19 -17.07
C GLN A 12 -3.42 -1.01 -16.74
N SER A 13 -2.99 -1.76 -17.75
CA SER A 13 -2.13 -2.95 -17.53
C SER A 13 -0.80 -2.59 -16.85
N VAL A 14 -0.17 -1.46 -17.21
CA VAL A 14 1.06 -1.01 -16.53
C VAL A 14 0.79 -0.59 -15.09
N ARG A 15 -0.34 0.08 -14.82
CA ARG A 15 -0.72 0.48 -13.46
C ARG A 15 -0.93 -0.74 -12.56
N GLU A 16 -1.66 -1.73 -13.05
CA GLU A 16 -1.95 -2.98 -12.32
C GLU A 16 -0.64 -3.69 -11.92
N VAL A 17 0.28 -3.87 -12.88
CA VAL A 17 1.59 -4.49 -12.60
C VAL A 17 2.40 -3.66 -11.59
N LEU A 18 2.46 -2.33 -11.75
CA LEU A 18 3.20 -1.50 -10.81
C LEU A 18 2.62 -1.52 -9.41
N GLN A 19 1.29 -1.58 -9.26
CA GLN A 19 0.64 -1.70 -7.96
C GLN A 19 1.03 -3.01 -7.26
N GLU A 20 0.99 -4.14 -7.98
CA GLU A 20 1.40 -5.43 -7.41
C GLU A 20 2.88 -5.44 -6.99
N GLU A 21 3.75 -4.90 -7.83
CA GLU A 21 5.19 -4.90 -7.56
C GLU A 21 5.59 -3.90 -6.47
N TRP A 22 4.81 -2.82 -6.28
CA TRP A 22 5.04 -1.86 -5.19
C TRP A 22 4.88 -2.50 -3.82
N PHE A 23 3.89 -3.37 -3.61
CA PHE A 23 3.72 -4.05 -2.32
C PHE A 23 4.91 -4.94 -1.99
N LYS A 24 5.35 -5.74 -2.96
CA LYS A 24 6.55 -6.59 -2.81
C LYS A 24 7.79 -5.74 -2.52
N PHE A 25 7.91 -4.59 -3.18
CA PHE A 25 8.99 -3.65 -2.96
C PHE A 25 8.95 -3.03 -1.56
N TYR A 26 7.77 -2.59 -1.09
CA TYR A 26 7.62 -2.06 0.26
C TYR A 26 7.92 -3.11 1.31
N GLU A 27 7.44 -4.35 1.15
CA GLU A 27 7.76 -5.47 2.05
C GLU A 27 9.27 -5.70 2.17
N MET A 28 10.01 -5.61 1.05
CA MET A 28 11.47 -5.71 1.07
C MET A 28 12.17 -4.52 1.75
N LEU A 29 11.54 -3.35 1.79
CA LEU A 29 12.11 -2.15 2.39
C LEU A 29 11.73 -1.94 3.86
N ILE A 30 10.70 -2.62 4.36
CA ILE A 30 10.26 -2.48 5.74
C ILE A 30 11.33 -3.12 6.65
N PRO A 31 11.93 -2.35 7.57
CA PRO A 31 12.89 -2.90 8.51
C PRO A 31 12.20 -3.87 9.47
N TYR A 32 12.94 -4.86 9.96
CA TYR A 32 12.48 -5.66 11.08
C TYR A 32 12.31 -4.77 12.32
N ILE A 33 11.21 -4.96 13.03
CA ILE A 33 10.87 -4.29 14.29
C ILE A 33 10.58 -5.40 15.31
N SER A 34 11.20 -5.31 16.48
CA SER A 34 10.93 -6.20 17.60
C SER A 34 9.63 -5.87 18.31
N ASP A 35 9.10 -6.80 19.10
CA ASP A 35 7.85 -6.58 19.85
C ASP A 35 7.96 -5.40 20.85
N GLU A 36 9.15 -5.18 21.42
CA GLU A 36 9.42 -4.06 22.33
C GLU A 36 9.37 -2.72 21.58
N GLU A 37 10.07 -2.61 20.44
CA GLU A 37 10.06 -1.41 19.60
C GLU A 37 8.65 -1.11 19.06
N GLN A 38 7.89 -2.14 18.66
CA GLN A 38 6.51 -1.98 18.23
C GLN A 38 5.62 -1.45 19.36
N GLN A 39 5.81 -1.95 20.59
CA GLN A 39 5.07 -1.49 21.76
C GLN A 39 5.39 -0.02 22.10
N GLU A 40 6.64 0.42 21.95
CA GLU A 40 7.02 1.83 22.13
C GLU A 40 6.34 2.74 21.10
N ILE A 41 6.33 2.34 19.82
CA ILE A 41 5.64 3.06 18.74
C ILE A 41 4.15 3.21 19.06
N GLU A 42 3.49 2.14 19.48
CA GLU A 42 2.06 2.17 19.80
C GLU A 42 1.73 3.01 21.03
N GLN A 43 2.64 3.12 22.00
CA GLN A 43 2.47 4.02 23.14
C GLN A 43 2.57 5.49 22.74
N GLU A 44 3.49 5.83 21.82
CA GLU A 44 3.72 7.21 21.39
C GLU A 44 2.67 7.69 20.37
N PHE A 45 2.31 6.84 19.41
CA PHE A 45 1.47 7.21 18.26
C PHE A 45 0.07 6.59 18.28
N GLY A 46 -0.20 5.67 19.21
CA GLY A 46 -1.42 4.87 19.24
C GLY A 46 -1.34 3.63 18.36
N SER A 47 -2.25 2.68 18.60
CA SER A 47 -2.39 1.48 17.77
C SER A 47 -3.27 1.76 16.55
N PRO A 48 -3.02 1.12 15.39
CA PRO A 48 -3.94 1.15 14.25
C PRO A 48 -5.36 0.72 14.61
N SER A 49 -5.52 -0.14 15.63
CA SER A 49 -6.82 -0.58 16.17
C SER A 49 -7.65 0.53 16.83
N ASN A 50 -7.07 1.72 17.04
CA ASN A 50 -7.78 2.87 17.59
C ASN A 50 -8.59 3.64 16.54
N TYR A 51 -8.45 3.32 15.25
CA TYR A 51 -9.11 3.99 14.14
C TYR A 51 -10.15 3.07 13.51
N ASP A 52 -11.25 3.65 13.01
CA ASP A 52 -12.30 2.87 12.36
C ASP A 52 -11.79 2.41 10.98
N GLU A 53 -12.22 1.23 10.51
CA GLU A 53 -11.77 0.71 9.22
C GLU A 53 -12.12 1.67 8.07
N GLY A 54 -13.22 2.43 8.21
CA GLY A 54 -13.64 3.45 7.25
C GLY A 54 -12.74 4.69 7.19
N ASP A 55 -11.85 4.89 8.15
CA ASP A 55 -10.87 5.99 8.14
C ASP A 55 -9.64 5.65 7.29
N PHE A 56 -9.43 4.37 6.99
CA PHE A 56 -8.34 3.91 6.15
C PHE A 56 -8.73 4.01 4.68
N VAL A 57 -7.88 4.67 3.89
CA VAL A 57 -8.03 4.66 2.43
C VAL A 57 -7.30 3.45 1.90
N ASP A 58 -8.05 2.48 1.37
CA ASP A 58 -7.47 1.46 0.50
C ASP A 58 -6.77 2.18 -0.67
N ARG A 59 -5.44 2.17 -0.67
CA ARG A 59 -4.66 2.66 -1.82
C ARG A 59 -4.76 1.73 -3.03
N VAL A 60 -5.60 0.70 -2.95
CA VAL A 60 -5.93 -0.23 -4.03
C VAL A 60 -7.22 0.26 -4.71
N SER A 61 -7.06 1.23 -5.62
CA SER A 61 -8.03 1.58 -6.67
C SER A 61 -7.31 2.01 -7.93
#